data_AF-A0A1B8YC42-F1
#
_entry.id   AF-A0A1B8YC42-F1
#
_cell.length_a   1.000
_cell.length_b   1.000
_cell.length_c   1.000
_cell.angle_alpha   90.00
_cell.angle_beta   90.00
_cell.angle_gamma   90.00
#
_symmetry.space_group_name_H-M   'P 1'
#
loop_
_entity.id
_entity.type
_entity.pdbx_description
1 polymer ?
#
loop_
_entity_poly.entity_id
_entity_poly.type
_entity_poly.pdbx_seq_one_letter_code
_entity_poly.pdbx_strand_id
1 'polypeptide(L)'
;MKVLRIHEKFKNWRNIIIFMSCIWLVACSNYIDAIRKPIDVSHSGQSVEINFELSKRKAGNYQFALLFATGGDYNEIDRRSKIFGSVDKDGIAIPVSLRLVKDGQVFFDKEINSVGSEGTQSFYYKERGITTAVREIKTLSLPSGRYSAVITTLEDVPAFNGIQSFVQLTYFNPKI
;
A
#
# COMPACT_ATOMS: atom_id res chain seq x y z
N MET A 1 23.81 40.09 43.11
CA MET A 1 24.51 39.17 42.17
C MET A 1 24.01 37.71 42.18
N LYS A 2 22.96 37.33 42.95
CA LYS A 2 22.39 35.96 42.97
C LYS A 2 21.25 35.72 41.96
N VAL A 3 20.48 36.75 41.61
CA VAL A 3 19.27 36.64 40.76
C VAL A 3 19.60 36.41 39.28
N LEU A 4 20.63 37.07 38.75
CA LEU A 4 21.09 36.91 37.36
C LEU A 4 21.54 35.47 37.05
N ARG A 5 22.21 34.81 38.01
CA ARG A 5 22.73 33.45 37.86
C ARG A 5 21.63 32.38 37.80
N ILE A 6 20.45 32.66 38.35
CA ILE A 6 19.28 31.76 38.31
C ILE A 6 18.58 31.87 36.94
N HIS A 7 18.51 33.08 36.38
CA HIS A 7 17.90 33.34 35.07
C HIS A 7 18.66 32.68 33.92
N GLU A 8 20.00 32.70 33.93
CA GLU A 8 20.82 32.00 32.92
C GLU A 8 20.67 30.48 33.01
N LYS A 9 20.64 29.92 34.24
CA LYS A 9 20.42 28.48 34.44
C LYS A 9 19.05 28.02 33.91
N PHE A 10 18.00 28.81 34.13
CA PHE A 10 16.65 28.53 33.61
C PHE A 10 16.59 28.61 32.07
N LYS A 11 17.26 29.59 31.46
CA LYS A 11 17.35 29.73 30.00
C LYS A 11 18.07 28.55 29.35
N ASN A 12 19.17 28.09 29.95
CA ASN A 12 19.90 26.91 29.47
C ASN A 12 19.09 25.62 29.62
N TRP A 13 18.36 25.44 30.72
CA TRP A 13 17.46 24.29 30.90
C TRP A 13 16.31 24.28 29.89
N ARG A 14 15.70 25.43 29.61
CA ARG A 14 14.65 25.54 28.59
C ARG A 14 15.17 25.17 27.19
N ASN A 15 16.39 25.60 26.85
CA ASN A 15 17.04 25.22 25.60
C ASN A 15 17.37 23.72 25.53
N ILE A 16 17.79 23.09 26.64
CA ILE A 16 18.04 21.64 26.71
C ILE A 16 16.74 20.85 26.52
N ILE A 17 15.64 21.28 27.14
CA ILE A 17 14.32 20.61 27.01
C ILE A 17 13.84 20.68 25.56
N ILE A 18 13.98 21.85 24.91
CA ILE A 18 13.63 22.01 23.48
C ILE A 18 14.50 21.09 22.61
N PHE A 19 15.81 21.00 22.89
CA PHE A 19 16.72 20.15 22.12
C PHE A 19 16.43 18.65 22.30
N MET A 20 16.12 18.22 23.53
CA MET A 20 15.69 16.84 23.83
C MET A 20 14.34 16.49 23.21
N SER A 21 13.39 17.43 23.12
CA SER A 21 12.10 17.18 22.47
C SER A 21 12.23 16.93 20.96
N CYS A 22 13.23 17.51 20.29
CA CYS A 22 13.48 17.29 18.86
C CYS A 22 14.08 15.90 18.57
N ILE A 23 14.79 15.29 19.52
CA ILE A 23 15.38 13.95 19.36
C ILE A 23 14.32 12.84 19.46
N TRP A 24 13.24 13.09 20.21
CA TRP A 24 12.16 12.12 20.44
C TRP A 24 11.08 12.09 19.36
N LEU A 25 11.04 13.08 18.47
CA LEU A 25 10.02 13.19 17.41
C LEU A 25 10.39 12.49 16.10
N VAL A 26 11.56 11.83 16.03
CA VAL A 26 11.84 10.90 14.92
C VAL A 26 11.10 9.60 15.21
N ALA A 27 9.77 9.63 15.09
CA ALA A 27 8.96 8.44 14.95
C ALA A 27 9.33 7.78 13.63
N CYS A 28 10.42 7.01 13.61
CA CYS A 28 10.77 6.14 12.50
C CYS A 28 9.61 5.17 12.33
N SER A 29 8.82 5.32 11.26
CA SER A 29 7.77 4.37 10.93
C SER A 29 8.38 2.97 10.83
N ASN A 30 7.80 2.02 11.54
CA ASN A 30 8.31 0.64 11.58
C ASN A 30 8.14 -0.08 10.23
N TYR A 31 7.38 0.50 9.28
CA TYR A 31 7.05 -0.11 7.99
C TYR A 31 7.15 0.93 6.86
N ILE A 32 7.03 0.49 5.60
CA ILE A 32 6.85 1.42 4.47
C ILE A 32 5.40 1.90 4.45
N ASP A 33 5.19 3.18 4.16
CA ASP A 33 3.86 3.70 3.89
C ASP A 33 3.25 3.00 2.66
N ALA A 34 1.93 2.86 2.65
CA ALA A 34 1.24 2.18 1.56
C ALA A 34 1.51 2.88 0.20
N ILE A 35 2.15 2.18 -0.72
CA ILE A 35 2.42 2.67 -2.08
C ILE A 35 1.23 2.30 -2.94
N ARG A 36 0.69 3.30 -3.65
CA ARG A 36 -0.45 3.12 -4.56
C ARG A 36 -0.13 3.74 -5.91
N LYS A 37 -0.21 2.93 -6.97
CA LYS A 37 0.02 3.39 -8.35
C LYS A 37 -1.19 3.06 -9.22
N PRO A 38 -1.67 3.99 -10.06
CA PRO A 38 -2.80 3.72 -10.95
C PRO A 38 -2.41 2.64 -11.96
N ILE A 39 -3.39 1.81 -12.33
CA ILE A 39 -3.28 0.80 -13.39
C ILE A 39 -4.63 0.72 -14.10
N ASP A 40 -4.61 0.45 -15.40
CA ASP A 40 -5.80 0.03 -16.12
C ASP A 40 -5.85 -1.50 -16.16
N VAL A 41 -6.83 -2.11 -15.48
CA VAL A 41 -6.98 -3.57 -15.46
C VAL A 41 -7.88 -4.11 -16.57
N SER A 42 -8.48 -3.21 -17.36
CA SER A 42 -9.42 -3.61 -18.42
C SER A 42 -8.72 -4.10 -19.69
N HIS A 43 -7.44 -3.76 -19.84
CA HIS A 43 -6.60 -4.15 -20.97
C HIS A 43 -5.41 -4.99 -20.49
N SER A 44 -5.02 -5.96 -21.31
CA SER A 44 -3.82 -6.76 -21.16
C SER A 44 -2.54 -5.94 -21.38
N GLY A 45 -1.42 -6.44 -20.85
CA GLY A 45 -0.09 -5.86 -21.02
C GLY A 45 0.16 -4.57 -20.23
N GLN A 46 -0.78 -4.14 -19.38
CA GLN A 46 -0.57 -2.98 -18.52
C GLN A 46 0.32 -3.37 -17.35
N SER A 47 1.44 -2.68 -17.20
CA SER A 47 2.45 -3.00 -16.18
C SER A 47 2.70 -1.83 -15.23
N VAL A 48 2.83 -2.14 -13.94
CA VAL A 48 3.25 -1.19 -12.91
C VAL A 48 4.48 -1.70 -12.19
N GLU A 49 5.54 -0.89 -12.19
CA GLU A 49 6.74 -1.15 -11.42
C GLU A 49 6.75 -0.37 -10.10
N ILE A 50 7.13 -1.03 -9.01
CA ILE A 50 7.29 -0.46 -7.67
C ILE A 50 8.68 -0.82 -7.15
N ASN A 51 9.53 0.20 -6.99
CA ASN A 51 10.85 0.06 -6.40
C ASN A 51 10.81 0.52 -4.93
N PHE A 52 11.30 -0.30 -4.02
CA PHE A 52 11.28 -0.02 -2.58
C PHE A 52 12.44 -0.70 -1.84
N GLU A 53 12.78 -0.19 -0.67
CA GLU A 53 13.84 -0.74 0.17
C GLU A 53 13.32 -1.04 1.58
N LEU A 54 13.61 -2.25 2.06
CA LEU A 54 13.27 -2.70 3.40
C LEU A 54 14.54 -2.77 4.26
N SER A 55 14.58 -1.96 5.31
CA SER A 55 15.57 -2.13 6.38
C SER A 55 15.20 -3.31 7.27
N LYS A 56 16.14 -3.76 8.13
CA LYS A 56 15.89 -4.87 9.08
C LYS A 56 14.64 -4.67 9.94
N ARG A 57 14.32 -3.42 10.31
CA ARG A 57 13.14 -3.09 11.11
C ARG A 57 11.83 -3.12 10.31
N LYS A 58 11.91 -2.93 8.99
CA LYS A 58 10.77 -2.89 8.08
C LYS A 58 10.46 -4.23 7.42
N ALA A 59 11.30 -5.25 7.64
CA ALA A 59 11.04 -6.61 7.17
C ALA A 59 9.76 -7.17 7.80
N GLY A 60 8.99 -7.94 7.05
CA GLY A 60 7.72 -8.50 7.52
C GLY A 60 6.78 -8.85 6.38
N ASN A 61 5.48 -8.98 6.69
CA ASN A 61 4.49 -9.39 5.70
C ASN A 61 3.99 -8.17 4.91
N TYR A 62 4.02 -8.26 3.59
CA TYR A 62 3.55 -7.22 2.68
C TYR A 62 2.51 -7.81 1.75
N GLN A 63 1.39 -7.10 1.63
CA GLN A 63 0.30 -7.42 0.73
C GLN A 63 0.45 -6.64 -0.58
N PHE A 64 0.41 -7.37 -1.68
CA PHE A 64 0.21 -6.86 -3.02
C PHE A 64 -1.27 -7.04 -3.38
N ALA A 65 -1.95 -5.96 -3.75
CA ALA A 65 -3.38 -5.96 -4.02
C ALA A 65 -3.75 -5.06 -5.21
N LEU A 66 -4.87 -5.37 -5.84
CA LEU A 66 -5.60 -4.47 -6.72
C LEU A 66 -6.67 -3.72 -5.92
N LEU A 67 -6.79 -2.42 -6.16
CA LEU A 67 -7.82 -1.57 -5.57
C LEU A 67 -8.74 -1.09 -6.68
N PHE A 68 -10.05 -1.25 -6.50
CA PHE A 68 -11.06 -0.81 -7.49
C PHE A 68 -12.00 0.23 -6.89
N ALA A 69 -12.12 1.41 -7.51
CA ALA A 69 -13.02 2.44 -7.02
C ALA A 69 -14.47 1.93 -6.96
N THR A 70 -15.10 2.00 -5.78
CA THR A 70 -16.45 1.46 -5.56
C THR A 70 -17.55 2.32 -6.17
N GLY A 71 -17.27 3.59 -6.42
CA GLY A 71 -18.28 4.56 -6.83
C GLY A 71 -18.76 5.44 -5.68
N GLY A 72 -19.70 6.34 -5.99
CA GLY A 72 -20.20 7.34 -5.04
C GLY A 72 -21.58 7.05 -4.47
N ASP A 73 -22.42 6.31 -5.19
CA ASP A 73 -23.79 5.98 -4.79
C ASP A 73 -23.99 4.49 -4.52
N TYR A 74 -25.06 4.16 -3.78
CA TYR A 74 -25.36 2.79 -3.37
C TYR A 74 -25.61 1.84 -4.56
N ASN A 75 -26.25 2.32 -5.62
CA ASN A 75 -26.59 1.49 -6.77
C ASN A 75 -25.33 1.14 -7.59
N GLU A 76 -24.41 2.09 -7.74
CA GLU A 76 -23.11 1.90 -8.36
C GLU A 76 -22.27 0.91 -7.55
N ILE A 77 -22.26 1.05 -6.22
CA ILE A 77 -21.58 0.14 -5.31
C ILE A 77 -22.15 -1.28 -5.42
N ASP A 78 -23.48 -1.45 -5.37
CA ASP A 78 -24.12 -2.77 -5.51
C ASP A 78 -23.80 -3.41 -6.86
N ARG A 79 -23.90 -2.64 -7.95
CA ARG A 79 -23.57 -3.13 -9.30
C ARG A 79 -22.12 -3.58 -9.40
N ARG A 80 -21.19 -2.77 -8.90
CA ARG A 80 -19.75 -3.07 -8.95
C ARG A 80 -19.34 -4.21 -8.02
N SER A 81 -20.02 -4.38 -6.88
CA SER A 81 -19.76 -5.50 -5.96
C SER A 81 -19.88 -6.87 -6.65
N LYS A 82 -20.78 -7.01 -7.63
CA LYS A 82 -20.95 -8.23 -8.42
C LYS A 82 -19.76 -8.53 -9.34
N ILE A 83 -19.06 -7.49 -9.78
CA ILE A 83 -17.85 -7.57 -10.61
C ILE A 83 -16.64 -7.88 -9.74
N PHE A 84 -16.51 -7.19 -8.61
CA PHE A 84 -15.37 -7.31 -7.69
C PHE A 84 -15.42 -8.59 -6.87
N GLY A 85 -16.59 -9.17 -6.67
CA GLY A 85 -16.77 -10.27 -5.73
C GLY A 85 -16.76 -9.79 -4.27
N SER A 86 -16.74 -10.77 -3.38
CA SER A 86 -16.68 -10.62 -1.93
C SER A 86 -15.82 -11.75 -1.35
N VAL A 87 -15.84 -11.91 -0.03
CA VAL A 87 -15.18 -13.05 0.63
C VAL A 87 -15.80 -14.39 0.21
N ASP A 88 -17.10 -14.42 -0.10
CA ASP A 88 -17.85 -15.64 -0.46
C ASP A 88 -18.12 -15.77 -1.97
N LYS A 89 -17.72 -14.78 -2.78
CA LYS A 89 -17.98 -14.73 -4.21
C LYS A 89 -16.75 -14.26 -4.96
N ASP A 90 -16.26 -15.07 -5.89
CA ASP A 90 -15.03 -14.76 -6.62
C ASP A 90 -15.13 -13.51 -7.53
N GLY A 91 -16.33 -13.17 -7.98
CA GLY A 91 -16.50 -12.11 -8.98
C GLY A 91 -15.81 -12.46 -10.30
N ILE A 92 -15.39 -11.46 -11.07
CA ILE A 92 -14.65 -11.66 -12.32
C ILE A 92 -13.15 -11.73 -12.01
N ALA A 93 -12.51 -12.82 -12.43
CA ALA A 93 -11.07 -13.00 -12.26
C ALA A 93 -10.27 -11.98 -13.07
N ILE A 94 -9.19 -11.47 -12.49
CA ILE A 94 -8.19 -10.66 -13.22
C ILE A 94 -6.86 -11.41 -13.17
N PRO A 95 -6.44 -12.02 -14.29
CA PRO A 95 -5.12 -12.64 -14.42
C PRO A 95 -4.01 -11.59 -14.39
N VAL A 96 -3.10 -11.73 -13.43
CA VAL A 96 -1.94 -10.85 -13.27
C VAL A 96 -0.67 -11.67 -13.09
N SER A 97 0.45 -11.19 -13.64
CA SER A 97 1.77 -11.65 -13.22
C SER A 97 2.33 -10.74 -12.14
N LEU A 98 2.93 -11.33 -11.11
CA LEU A 98 3.68 -10.63 -10.08
C LEU A 98 5.12 -11.14 -10.11
N ARG A 99 6.04 -10.27 -10.52
CA ARG A 99 7.49 -10.51 -10.49
C ARG A 99 8.14 -9.60 -9.48
N LEU A 100 8.76 -10.18 -8.46
CA LEU A 100 9.46 -9.50 -7.39
C LEU A 100 10.94 -9.90 -7.42
N VAL A 101 11.82 -8.93 -7.61
CA VAL A 101 13.28 -9.09 -7.59
C VAL A 101 13.81 -8.48 -6.30
N LYS A 102 14.62 -9.22 -5.55
CA LYS A 102 15.32 -8.78 -4.35
C LYS A 102 16.82 -8.77 -4.60
N ASP A 103 17.47 -7.62 -4.42
CA ASP A 103 18.92 -7.46 -4.54
C ASP A 103 19.50 -8.03 -5.86
N GLY A 104 18.73 -7.91 -6.96
CA GLY A 104 19.09 -8.41 -8.29
C GLY A 104 18.75 -9.88 -8.56
N GLN A 105 18.20 -10.62 -7.58
CA GLN A 105 17.77 -12.00 -7.74
C GLN A 105 16.24 -12.11 -7.70
N VAL A 106 15.68 -13.03 -8.49
CA VAL A 106 14.22 -13.27 -8.48
C VAL A 106 13.83 -13.87 -7.13
N PHE A 107 12.96 -13.18 -6.40
CA PHE A 107 12.41 -13.62 -5.11
C PHE A 107 11.05 -14.29 -5.28
N PHE A 108 10.22 -13.78 -6.18
CA PHE A 108 8.91 -14.34 -6.51
C PHE A 108 8.59 -14.03 -7.97
N ASP A 109 8.07 -14.99 -8.73
CA ASP A 109 7.65 -14.80 -10.12
C ASP A 109 6.55 -15.79 -10.45
N LYS A 110 5.29 -15.34 -10.44
CA LYS A 110 4.13 -16.19 -10.71
C LYS A 110 3.00 -15.41 -11.37
N GLU A 111 2.24 -16.13 -12.18
CA GLU A 111 0.92 -15.73 -12.67
C GLU A 111 -0.15 -16.14 -11.65
N ILE A 112 -1.10 -15.25 -11.40
CA ILE A 112 -2.12 -15.36 -10.36
C ILE A 112 -3.44 -14.85 -10.93
N ASN A 113 -4.48 -15.68 -10.83
CA ASN A 113 -5.85 -15.23 -11.08
C ASN A 113 -6.40 -14.60 -9.81
N SER A 114 -6.36 -13.27 -9.75
CA SER A 114 -6.89 -12.54 -8.60
C SER A 114 -8.43 -12.54 -8.64
N VAL A 115 -9.04 -13.06 -7.58
CA VAL A 115 -10.49 -13.19 -7.41
C VAL A 115 -10.90 -12.73 -6.01
N GLY A 116 -12.20 -12.45 -5.84
CA GLY A 116 -12.78 -12.03 -4.58
C GLY A 116 -12.40 -10.60 -4.19
N SER A 117 -12.97 -10.16 -3.07
CA SER A 117 -12.66 -8.89 -2.43
C SER A 117 -12.61 -9.09 -0.93
N GLU A 118 -11.52 -8.64 -0.30
CA GLU A 118 -11.28 -8.75 1.15
C GLU A 118 -11.96 -7.64 1.95
N GLY A 119 -12.58 -6.68 1.26
CA GLY A 119 -13.30 -5.58 1.90
C GLY A 119 -13.08 -4.25 1.18
N THR A 120 -13.23 -3.16 1.92
CA THR A 120 -13.12 -1.79 1.40
C THR A 120 -12.09 -0.97 2.14
N GLN A 121 -11.37 -0.12 1.41
CA GLN A 121 -10.40 0.82 1.94
C GLN A 121 -10.59 2.20 1.30
N SER A 122 -10.54 3.26 2.12
CA SER A 122 -10.55 4.65 1.64
C SER A 122 -9.17 5.28 1.77
N PHE A 123 -8.77 6.08 0.79
CA PHE A 123 -7.52 6.86 0.81
C PHE A 123 -7.63 8.12 -0.03
N TYR A 124 -6.71 9.07 0.16
CA TYR A 124 -6.62 10.27 -0.67
C TYR A 124 -5.69 10.06 -1.87
N TYR A 125 -6.16 10.42 -3.06
CA TYR A 125 -5.38 10.43 -4.29
C TYR A 125 -5.67 11.71 -5.07
N LYS A 126 -4.64 12.50 -5.37
CA LYS A 126 -4.77 13.82 -5.99
C LYS A 126 -5.83 14.69 -5.30
N GLU A 127 -5.72 14.81 -3.97
CA GLU A 127 -6.62 15.60 -3.09
C GLU A 127 -8.08 15.12 -3.02
N ARG A 128 -8.42 14.01 -3.71
CA ARG A 128 -9.75 13.41 -3.66
C ARG A 128 -9.76 12.17 -2.79
N GLY A 129 -10.75 12.06 -1.90
CA GLY A 129 -11.04 10.81 -1.19
C GLY A 129 -11.64 9.78 -2.15
N ILE A 130 -11.04 8.60 -2.20
CA ILE A 130 -11.50 7.46 -3.01
C ILE A 130 -11.73 6.28 -2.08
N THR A 131 -12.91 5.67 -2.19
CA THR A 131 -13.22 4.38 -1.56
C THR A 131 -13.04 3.29 -2.60
N THR A 132 -12.33 2.24 -2.21
CA THR A 132 -11.95 1.13 -3.09
C THR A 132 -12.28 -0.22 -2.48
N ALA A 133 -12.64 -1.18 -3.31
CA ALA A 133 -12.65 -2.59 -2.96
C ALA A 133 -11.22 -3.13 -3.05
N VAL A 134 -10.80 -3.94 -2.07
CA VAL A 134 -9.44 -4.49 -1.97
C VAL A 134 -9.46 -5.94 -2.45
N ARG A 135 -8.72 -6.24 -3.51
CA ARG A 135 -8.52 -7.60 -4.01
C ARG A 135 -7.06 -8.00 -3.84
N GLU A 136 -6.81 -9.01 -3.03
CA GLU A 136 -5.45 -9.52 -2.86
C GLU A 136 -4.94 -10.18 -4.15
N ILE A 137 -3.70 -9.87 -4.51
CA ILE A 137 -2.90 -10.66 -5.45
C ILE A 137 -2.10 -11.68 -4.66
N LYS A 138 -1.30 -11.20 -3.70
CA LYS A 138 -0.49 -12.06 -2.83
C LYS A 138 0.01 -11.30 -1.60
N THR A 139 -0.01 -11.96 -0.44
CA THR A 139 0.80 -11.58 0.71
C THR A 139 2.10 -12.39 0.77
N LEU A 140 3.24 -11.71 0.95
CA LEU A 140 4.57 -12.30 1.03
C LEU A 140 5.31 -11.82 2.27
N SER A 141 6.08 -12.71 2.91
CA SER A 141 7.01 -12.33 3.97
C SER A 141 8.33 -11.86 3.35
N LEU A 142 8.62 -10.56 3.44
CA LEU A 142 9.74 -9.91 2.78
C LEU A 142 10.86 -9.61 3.81
N PRO A 143 12.05 -10.23 3.67
CA PRO A 143 13.22 -9.86 4.45
C PRO A 143 13.77 -8.46 4.08
N SER A 144 14.75 -7.96 4.82
CA SER A 144 15.42 -6.70 4.45
C SER A 144 16.17 -6.83 3.13
N GLY A 145 16.15 -5.77 2.32
CA GLY A 145 16.84 -5.68 1.03
C GLY A 145 16.19 -4.65 0.10
N ARG A 146 16.74 -4.51 -1.11
CA ARG A 146 16.18 -3.66 -2.16
C ARG A 146 15.32 -4.49 -3.10
N TYR A 147 14.13 -3.99 -3.40
CA TYR A 147 13.12 -4.69 -4.17
C TYR A 147 12.67 -3.89 -5.39
N SER A 148 12.40 -4.63 -6.47
CA SER A 148 11.65 -4.17 -7.63
C SER A 148 10.51 -5.15 -7.88
N ALA A 149 9.28 -4.67 -7.77
CA ALA A 149 8.07 -5.44 -8.05
C ALA A 149 7.44 -4.95 -9.35
N VAL A 150 7.16 -5.85 -10.27
CA VAL A 150 6.41 -5.58 -11.49
C VAL A 150 5.13 -6.40 -11.45
N ILE A 151 4.00 -5.71 -11.58
CA ILE A 151 2.68 -6.34 -11.73
C ILE A 151 2.17 -6.04 -13.13
N THR A 152 1.81 -7.08 -13.88
CA THR A 152 1.32 -6.94 -15.26
C THR A 152 -0.02 -7.64 -15.43
N THR A 153 -0.97 -7.00 -16.10
CA THR A 153 -2.24 -7.62 -16.50
C THR A 153 -2.01 -8.54 -17.69
N LEU A 154 -2.55 -9.76 -17.64
CA LEU A 154 -2.28 -10.78 -18.67
C LEU A 154 -3.37 -10.87 -19.73
N GLU A 155 -4.61 -10.51 -19.38
CA GLU A 155 -5.78 -10.64 -20.24
C GLU A 155 -6.62 -9.36 -20.24
N ASP A 156 -7.40 -9.16 -21.31
CA ASP A 156 -8.38 -8.09 -21.39
C ASP A 156 -9.60 -8.43 -20.51
N VAL A 157 -9.95 -7.52 -19.59
CA VAL A 157 -11.08 -7.71 -18.67
C VAL A 157 -12.05 -6.53 -18.82
N PRO A 158 -12.84 -6.48 -19.91
CA PRO A 158 -13.65 -5.31 -20.27
C PRO A 158 -14.72 -4.95 -19.24
N ALA A 159 -15.07 -5.86 -18.32
CA ALA A 159 -15.97 -5.57 -17.21
C ALA A 159 -15.45 -4.47 -16.26
N PHE A 160 -14.14 -4.22 -16.26
CA PHE A 160 -13.50 -3.15 -15.48
C PHE A 160 -13.31 -1.85 -16.26
N ASN A 161 -13.81 -1.75 -17.49
CA ASN A 161 -13.72 -0.53 -18.29
C ASN A 161 -14.31 0.68 -17.54
N GLY A 162 -13.52 1.76 -17.48
CA GLY A 162 -13.90 3.00 -16.78
C GLY A 162 -13.88 2.91 -15.25
N ILE A 163 -13.45 1.79 -14.66
CA ILE A 163 -13.24 1.67 -13.22
C ILE A 163 -11.82 2.11 -12.88
N GLN A 164 -11.73 3.20 -12.11
CA GLN A 164 -10.44 3.67 -11.62
C GLN A 164 -9.81 2.60 -10.71
N SER A 165 -8.63 2.13 -11.10
CA SER A 165 -7.96 0.99 -10.45
C SER A 165 -6.52 1.34 -10.05
N PHE A 166 -6.02 0.67 -9.01
CA PHE A 166 -4.67 0.88 -8.49
C PHE A 166 -4.03 -0.44 -8.09
N VAL A 167 -2.70 -0.50 -8.21
CA VAL A 167 -1.87 -1.48 -7.51
C VAL A 167 -1.49 -0.90 -6.14
N GLN A 168 -1.68 -1.69 -5.09
CA GLN A 168 -1.25 -1.37 -3.73
C GLN A 168 -0.15 -2.33 -3.27
N LEU A 169 0.90 -1.76 -2.67
CA LEU A 169 1.84 -2.43 -1.79
C LEU A 169 1.67 -1.84 -0.39
N THR A 170 1.32 -2.67 0.59
CA THR A 170 1.18 -2.21 1.97
C THR A 170 1.69 -3.26 2.95
N TYR A 171 2.13 -2.81 4.12
CA TYR A 171 2.45 -3.72 5.21
C TYR A 171 1.17 -4.40 5.68
N PHE A 172 1.17 -5.72 5.65
CA PHE A 172 0.05 -6.53 6.12
C PHE A 172 0.40 -7.06 7.49
N ASN A 173 -0.32 -6.58 8.50
CA ASN A 173 -0.32 -7.24 9.79
C ASN A 173 -1.48 -8.23 9.79
N PRO A 174 -1.24 -9.56 9.65
CA PRO A 174 -2.26 -10.55 9.94
C PRO A 174 -2.55 -10.46 11.44
N LYS A 175 -3.41 -9.52 11.84
CA LYS A 175 -3.64 -9.23 13.25
C LYS A 175 -3.93 -10.53 14.00
N ILE A 176 -3.15 -10.70 15.08
CA ILE A 176 -3.54 -11.17 16.41
C ILE A 176 -5.07 -11.25 16.58
#